data_AF-A0A2N3LRB5-F1
#
_entry.id   AF-A0A2N3LRB5-F1
#
_cell.length_a   1.000
_cell.length_b   1.000
_cell.length_c   1.000
_cell.angle_alpha   90.00
_cell.angle_beta   90.00
_cell.angle_gamma   90.00
#
_symmetry.space_group_name_H-M   'P 1'
#
loop_
_entity.id
_entity.type
_entity.pdbx_description
1 polymer ?
#
loop_
_entity_poly.entity_id
_entity_poly.type
_entity_poly.pdbx_seq_one_letter_code
_entity_poly.pdbx_strand_id
1 'polypeptide(L)'
;MDDRTFRNAMGKFATGVTIITTSVNNHVHGMTANAFMSVSLNPKLVLISIGEKANMNQRIKESGKFGVSILTKDQQEMSMYFAGQLKEQREIDFDWIQGIPVVPNSIANIACNVNASYQAGDHTLYIGEVTDISVKDGDPLTFFEGKYRNLVNL
;
A
#
# COMPACT_ATOMS: atom_id res chain seq x y z
N MET A 1 -23.70 -6.35 14.96
CA MET A 1 -22.39 -7.01 15.14
C MET A 1 -21.44 -5.98 15.71
N ASP A 2 -20.67 -6.31 16.74
CA ASP A 2 -19.71 -5.36 17.30
C ASP A 2 -18.44 -5.23 16.44
N ASP A 3 -17.78 -4.08 16.55
CA ASP A 3 -16.56 -3.74 15.80
C ASP A 3 -15.43 -4.74 15.99
N ARG A 4 -15.28 -5.32 17.19
CA ARG A 4 -14.19 -6.24 17.50
C ARG A 4 -14.39 -7.56 16.77
N THR A 5 -15.61 -8.08 16.74
CA THR A 5 -15.98 -9.28 16.00
C THR A 5 -15.69 -9.10 14.51
N PHE A 6 -16.06 -7.97 13.92
CA PHE A 6 -15.76 -7.67 12.53
C PHE A 6 -14.25 -7.62 12.26
N ARG A 7 -13.48 -6.85 13.05
CA ARG A 7 -12.02 -6.73 12.89
C ARG A 7 -11.30 -8.06 13.07
N ASN A 8 -11.73 -8.88 14.04
CA ASN A 8 -11.19 -10.21 14.25
C ASN A 8 -11.42 -11.10 13.02
N ALA A 9 -12.62 -11.06 12.42
CA ALA A 9 -12.92 -11.82 11.22
C ALA A 9 -12.07 -11.35 10.03
N MET A 10 -11.94 -10.04 9.81
CA MET A 10 -11.09 -9.49 8.74
C MET A 10 -9.62 -9.85 8.92
N GLY A 11 -9.13 -9.89 10.16
CA GLY A 11 -7.77 -10.31 10.50
C GLY A 11 -7.46 -11.78 10.19
N LYS A 12 -8.47 -12.63 9.94
CA LYS A 12 -8.28 -14.02 9.51
C LYS A 12 -7.91 -14.16 8.03
N PHE A 13 -8.03 -13.10 7.23
CA PHE A 13 -7.54 -13.10 5.86
C PHE A 13 -6.08 -12.66 5.85
N ALA A 14 -5.16 -13.60 5.63
CA ALA A 14 -3.74 -13.29 5.54
C ALA A 14 -3.46 -12.44 4.30
N THR A 15 -2.59 -11.44 4.44
CA THR A 15 -2.24 -10.50 3.37
C THR A 15 -0.74 -10.29 3.32
N GLY A 16 -0.23 -9.87 2.17
CA GLY A 16 1.04 -9.15 2.11
C GLY A 16 0.89 -7.75 2.70
N VAL A 17 2.00 -7.09 2.97
CA VAL A 17 2.02 -5.70 3.42
C VAL A 17 2.53 -4.81 2.30
N THR A 18 1.87 -3.67 2.10
CA THR A 18 2.28 -2.68 1.11
C THR A 18 2.50 -1.31 1.74
N ILE A 19 3.30 -0.48 1.08
CA ILE A 19 3.32 0.96 1.30
C ILE A 19 2.75 1.63 0.06
N ILE A 20 1.73 2.45 0.28
CA ILE A 20 1.16 3.32 -0.73
C ILE A 20 1.91 4.64 -0.69
N THR A 21 2.45 5.06 -1.82
CA THR A 21 3.21 6.30 -1.95
C THR A 21 2.53 7.24 -2.93
N THR A 22 2.71 8.54 -2.74
CA THR A 22 2.38 9.55 -3.75
C THR A 22 3.24 10.79 -3.55
N SER A 23 3.27 11.68 -4.53
CA SER A 23 3.99 12.95 -4.46
C SER A 23 3.06 14.12 -4.74
N VAL A 24 3.14 15.14 -3.89
CA VAL A 24 2.40 16.39 -4.03
C VAL A 24 3.37 17.53 -3.78
N ASN A 25 3.45 18.50 -4.69
CA ASN A 25 4.37 19.65 -4.57
C ASN A 25 5.82 19.22 -4.25
N ASN A 26 6.30 18.16 -4.91
CA ASN A 26 7.61 17.52 -4.70
C ASN A 26 7.85 16.93 -3.30
N HIS A 27 6.80 16.77 -2.48
CA HIS A 27 6.88 16.08 -1.19
C HIS A 27 6.28 14.69 -1.32
N VAL A 28 7.07 13.68 -0.94
CA VAL A 28 6.62 12.28 -0.92
C VAL A 28 5.82 12.02 0.34
N HIS A 29 4.68 11.36 0.16
CA HIS A 29 3.84 10.86 1.23
C HIS A 29 3.78 9.34 1.13
N GLY A 30 3.80 8.65 2.26
CA GLY A 30 3.65 7.20 2.33
C GLY A 30 2.64 6.77 3.40
N MET A 31 2.01 5.61 3.20
CA MET A 31 1.08 5.02 4.14
C MET A 31 1.11 3.50 4.03
N THR A 32 1.23 2.80 5.14
CA THR A 32 1.11 1.34 5.15
C THR A 32 -0.33 0.92 4.88
N ALA A 33 -0.51 -0.05 3.97
CA ALA A 33 -1.81 -0.64 3.67
C ALA A 33 -1.67 -2.14 3.36
N ASN A 34 -2.71 -2.90 3.69
CA ASN A 34 -2.89 -4.28 3.23
C ASN A 34 -4.24 -4.50 2.54
N ALA A 35 -5.07 -3.46 2.42
CA ALA A 35 -6.28 -3.45 1.61
C ALA A 35 -5.94 -3.11 0.14
N PHE A 36 -5.18 -4.01 -0.49
CA PHE A 36 -4.71 -3.93 -1.88
C PHE A 36 -5.13 -5.20 -2.63
N MET A 37 -5.52 -5.07 -3.89
CA MET A 37 -5.85 -6.20 -4.75
C MET A 37 -5.58 -5.93 -6.23
N SER A 38 -5.30 -6.99 -6.98
CA SER A 38 -5.39 -6.98 -8.44
C SER A 38 -6.87 -6.96 -8.87
N VAL A 39 -7.19 -6.23 -9.94
CA VAL A 39 -8.59 -6.04 -10.41
C VAL A 39 -8.79 -6.55 -11.82
N SER A 40 -7.93 -6.17 -12.77
CA SER A 40 -8.11 -6.46 -14.18
C SER A 40 -6.77 -6.66 -14.89
N LEU A 41 -6.77 -7.51 -15.93
CA LEU A 41 -5.63 -7.69 -16.81
C LEU A 41 -5.69 -6.80 -18.06
N ASN A 42 -6.89 -6.52 -18.59
CA ASN A 42 -7.10 -5.70 -19.78
C ASN A 42 -8.29 -4.74 -19.59
N PRO A 43 -8.07 -3.44 -19.29
CA PRO A 43 -6.77 -2.82 -19.00
C PRO A 43 -6.18 -3.34 -17.68
N LYS A 44 -4.89 -3.10 -17.43
CA LYS A 44 -4.18 -3.52 -16.21
C LYS A 44 -4.62 -2.64 -15.05
N LEU A 45 -5.46 -3.17 -14.15
CA LEU A 45 -6.00 -2.41 -13.03
C LEU A 45 -5.67 -3.07 -11.69
N VAL A 46 -5.37 -2.23 -10.70
CA VAL A 46 -5.27 -2.59 -9.29
C VAL A 46 -6.20 -1.71 -8.46
N LEU A 47 -6.44 -2.09 -7.21
CA LEU A 47 -7.22 -1.31 -6.25
C LEU A 47 -6.50 -1.17 -4.92
N ILE A 48 -6.61 0.02 -4.32
CA ILE A 48 -6.28 0.30 -2.93
C ILE A 48 -7.52 0.87 -2.22
N SER A 49 -7.72 0.49 -0.96
CA SER A 49 -8.78 1.04 -0.10
C SER A 49 -8.17 1.91 0.98
N ILE A 50 -8.56 3.19 1.03
CA ILE A 50 -7.95 4.21 1.90
C ILE A 50 -9.04 4.81 2.77
N GLY A 51 -8.86 4.78 4.09
CA GLY A 51 -9.82 5.37 5.03
C GLY A 51 -10.05 6.87 4.76
N GLU A 52 -11.28 7.33 4.88
CA GLU A 52 -11.66 8.73 4.59
C GLU A 52 -10.91 9.76 5.44
N LYS A 53 -10.52 9.36 6.66
CA LYS A 53 -9.77 10.22 7.60
C LYS A 53 -8.25 10.15 7.43
N ALA A 54 -7.75 9.29 6.54
CA ALA A 54 -6.31 9.18 6.32
C ALA A 54 -5.83 10.36 5.46
N ASN A 55 -4.75 11.03 5.89
CA ASN A 55 -4.13 12.10 5.11
C ASN A 55 -3.81 11.67 3.66
N MET A 56 -3.45 10.40 3.47
CA MET A 56 -3.18 9.81 2.15
C MET A 56 -4.35 9.96 1.17
N ASN A 57 -5.61 9.91 1.64
CA ASN A 57 -6.80 10.06 0.80
C ASN A 57 -6.79 11.42 0.07
N GLN A 58 -6.51 12.50 0.81
CA GLN A 58 -6.37 13.85 0.24
C GLN A 58 -5.20 13.93 -0.73
N ARG A 59 -4.05 13.32 -0.40
CA ARG A 59 -2.84 13.36 -1.24
C ARG A 59 -3.04 12.62 -2.57
N ILE A 60 -3.75 11.49 -2.57
CA ILE A 60 -4.06 10.76 -3.80
C ILE A 60 -5.09 11.54 -4.63
N LYS A 61 -6.10 12.15 -4.00
CA LYS A 61 -7.05 13.05 -4.69
C LYS A 61 -6.35 14.21 -5.38
N GLU A 62 -5.35 14.81 -4.73
CA GLU A 62 -4.58 15.93 -5.28
C GLU A 62 -3.62 15.53 -6.40
N SER A 63 -2.88 14.43 -6.21
CA SER A 63 -1.87 13.97 -7.17
C SER A 63 -2.44 13.23 -8.38
N GLY A 64 -3.59 12.56 -8.23
CA GLY A 64 -4.15 11.66 -9.24
C GLY A 64 -3.31 10.41 -9.50
N LYS A 65 -2.34 10.10 -8.64
CA LYS A 65 -1.35 9.02 -8.84
C LYS A 65 -1.00 8.36 -7.52
N PHE A 66 -0.62 7.09 -7.59
CA PHE A 66 -0.06 6.38 -6.43
C PHE A 66 0.92 5.29 -6.86
N GLY A 67 1.91 5.04 -6.01
CA GLY A 67 2.78 3.88 -6.06
C GLY A 67 2.31 2.83 -5.06
N VAL A 68 2.52 1.56 -5.38
CA VAL A 68 2.33 0.44 -4.46
C VAL A 68 3.65 -0.32 -4.35
N SER A 69 4.20 -0.39 -3.15
CA SER A 69 5.40 -1.16 -2.83
C SER A 69 5.06 -2.35 -1.97
N ILE A 70 5.18 -3.56 -2.50
CA ILE A 70 4.94 -4.83 -1.79
C ILE A 70 6.20 -5.22 -1.03
N LEU A 71 6.11 -5.28 0.30
CA LEU A 71 7.28 -5.35 1.17
C LEU A 71 7.86 -6.75 1.30
N THR A 72 9.19 -6.80 1.41
CA THR A 72 9.95 -7.98 1.84
C THR A 72 9.78 -8.21 3.33
N LYS A 73 10.00 -9.44 3.81
CA LYS A 73 10.00 -9.81 5.23
C LYS A 73 10.89 -8.93 6.11
N ASP A 74 11.97 -8.38 5.55
CA ASP A 74 12.95 -7.56 6.25
C ASP A 74 12.49 -6.08 6.40
N GLN A 75 11.41 -5.68 5.71
CA GLN A 75 10.88 -4.31 5.74
C GLN A 75 9.76 -4.11 6.78
N GLN A 76 9.72 -4.92 7.84
CA GLN A 76 8.76 -4.76 8.94
C GLN A 76 8.82 -3.35 9.56
N GLU A 77 10.03 -2.84 9.78
CA GLU A 77 10.22 -1.53 10.39
C GLU A 77 9.70 -0.39 9.50
N MET A 78 9.87 -0.52 8.18
CA MET A 78 9.32 0.41 7.20
C MET A 78 7.78 0.41 7.24
N SER A 79 7.16 -0.77 7.34
CA SER A 79 5.71 -0.91 7.55
C SER A 79 5.26 -0.21 8.84
N MET A 80 5.99 -0.37 9.95
CA MET A 80 5.65 0.29 11.22
C MET A 80 5.78 1.82 11.14
N TYR A 81 6.81 2.32 10.43
CA TYR A 81 7.02 3.74 10.19
C TYR A 81 5.84 4.37 9.44
N PHE A 82 5.48 3.84 8.27
CA PHE A 82 4.36 4.37 7.48
C PHE A 82 2.97 4.03 8.02
N ALA A 83 2.89 3.20 9.07
CA ALA A 83 1.68 3.02 9.88
C ALA A 83 1.57 4.04 11.03
N GLY A 84 2.55 4.93 11.19
CA GLY A 84 2.60 5.93 12.27
C GLY A 84 2.91 5.34 13.65
N GLN A 85 3.44 4.12 13.71
CA GLN A 85 3.78 3.44 14.97
C GLN A 85 5.16 3.86 15.50
N LEU A 86 6.03 4.35 14.60
CA LEU A 86 7.33 4.93 14.94
C LEU A 86 7.23 6.45 14.81
N LYS A 87 7.73 7.18 15.82
CA LYS A 87 7.59 8.65 15.92
C LYS A 87 8.81 9.44 15.46
N GLU A 88 9.92 8.76 15.18
CA GLU A 88 11.11 9.41 14.67
C GLU A 88 10.89 9.88 13.23
N GLN A 89 11.60 10.93 12.82
CA GLN A 89 11.64 11.32 11.41
C GLN A 89 12.72 10.51 10.70
N ARG A 90 12.38 9.99 9.51
CA ARG A 90 13.32 9.29 8.65
C ARG A 90 13.39 9.98 7.30
N GLU A 91 14.61 10.22 6.84
CA GLU A 91 14.85 10.45 5.42
C GLU A 91 14.83 9.10 4.71
N ILE A 92 13.99 8.99 3.70
CA ILE A 92 13.87 7.78 2.88
C ILE A 92 14.24 8.18 1.47
N ASP A 93 15.25 7.52 0.93
CA ASP A 93 15.64 7.64 -0.47
C ASP A 93 14.68 6.79 -1.30
N PHE A 94 13.67 7.43 -1.90
CA PHE A 94 12.67 6.73 -2.70
C PHE A 94 13.17 6.46 -4.11
N ASP A 95 12.89 5.26 -4.62
CA ASP A 95 12.97 4.99 -6.05
C ASP A 95 11.82 5.69 -6.78
N TRP A 96 11.96 5.93 -8.08
CA TRP A 96 10.93 6.59 -8.89
C TRP A 96 10.65 5.81 -10.17
N ILE A 97 9.37 5.53 -10.42
CA ILE A 97 8.91 4.85 -11.63
C ILE A 97 7.91 5.76 -12.33
N GLN A 98 8.20 6.21 -13.54
CA GLN A 98 7.34 7.14 -14.30
C GLN A 98 6.95 8.41 -13.51
N GLY A 99 7.87 8.91 -12.67
CA GLY A 99 7.61 10.08 -11.81
C GLY A 99 6.72 9.81 -10.60
N ILE A 100 6.45 8.54 -10.26
CA ILE A 100 5.74 8.11 -9.05
C ILE A 100 6.76 7.52 -8.07
N PRO A 101 6.83 8.02 -6.81
CA PRO A 101 7.78 7.51 -5.83
C PRO A 101 7.37 6.11 -5.37
N VAL A 102 8.33 5.23 -5.10
CA VAL A 102 8.12 3.87 -4.58
C VAL A 102 9.22 3.52 -3.58
N VAL A 103 8.95 2.59 -2.66
CA VAL A 103 9.90 2.17 -1.63
C VAL A 103 10.97 1.26 -2.24
N PRO A 104 12.27 1.57 -2.06
CA PRO A 104 13.35 0.74 -2.59
C PRO A 104 13.36 -0.65 -1.95
N ASN A 105 13.93 -1.62 -2.67
CA ASN A 105 14.13 -3.01 -2.22
C ASN A 105 12.84 -3.77 -1.84
N SER A 106 11.68 -3.26 -2.28
CA SER A 106 10.41 -3.97 -2.23
C SER A 106 10.38 -5.12 -3.25
N ILE A 107 9.61 -6.17 -2.98
CA ILE A 107 9.45 -7.35 -3.87
C ILE A 107 8.83 -6.93 -5.20
N ALA A 108 7.88 -6.01 -5.14
CA ALA A 108 7.31 -5.41 -6.33
C ALA A 108 6.99 -3.94 -6.07
N ASN A 109 7.23 -3.12 -7.08
CA ASN A 109 6.83 -1.72 -7.11
C ASN A 109 5.95 -1.50 -8.34
N ILE A 110 4.78 -0.91 -8.12
CA ILE A 110 3.72 -0.73 -9.13
C ILE A 110 3.38 0.76 -9.19
N ALA A 111 3.52 1.36 -10.37
CA ALA A 111 3.17 2.76 -10.61
C ALA A 111 1.77 2.85 -11.21
N CYS A 112 0.90 3.68 -10.64
CA CYS A 112 -0.49 3.79 -11.03
C CYS A 112 -0.95 5.24 -11.24
N ASN A 113 -1.72 5.45 -12.31
CA ASN A 113 -2.61 6.60 -12.43
C ASN A 113 -3.99 6.24 -11.88
N VAL A 114 -4.63 7.15 -11.15
CA VAL A 114 -6.01 6.91 -10.69
C VAL A 114 -6.95 6.90 -11.90
N ASN A 115 -7.57 5.75 -12.15
CA ASN A 115 -8.57 5.55 -13.20
C ASN A 115 -9.99 5.87 -12.71
N ALA A 116 -10.32 5.48 -11.48
CA ALA A 116 -11.61 5.79 -10.85
C ALA A 116 -11.51 5.78 -9.33
N SER A 117 -12.44 6.45 -8.65
CA SER A 117 -12.56 6.40 -7.20
C SER A 117 -14.02 6.28 -6.75
N TYR A 118 -14.26 5.44 -5.75
CA TYR A 118 -15.61 5.21 -5.20
C TYR A 118 -15.56 5.24 -3.68
N GLN A 119 -16.41 6.05 -3.05
CA GLN A 119 -16.61 5.98 -1.61
C GLN A 119 -17.40 4.71 -1.26
N ALA A 120 -16.87 3.92 -0.34
CA ALA A 120 -17.47 2.68 0.17
C ALA A 120 -17.46 2.73 1.70
N GLY A 121 -18.48 3.37 2.28
CA GLY A 121 -18.56 3.56 3.73
C GLY A 121 -17.50 4.53 4.24
N ASP A 122 -16.64 4.06 5.15
CA ASP A 122 -15.57 4.85 5.77
C ASP A 122 -14.24 4.82 4.99
N HIS A 123 -14.24 4.23 3.80
CA HIS A 123 -13.09 4.19 2.89
C HIS A 123 -13.44 4.75 1.49
N THR A 124 -12.44 5.27 0.80
CA THR A 124 -12.46 5.43 -0.67
C THR A 124 -11.64 4.33 -1.32
N LEU A 125 -12.25 3.65 -2.28
CA LEU A 125 -11.60 2.72 -3.19
C LEU A 125 -11.00 3.52 -4.34
N TYR A 126 -9.70 3.41 -4.56
CA TYR A 126 -9.04 3.94 -5.76
C TYR A 126 -8.70 2.78 -6.68
N ILE A 127 -9.26 2.82 -7.89
CA ILE A 127 -8.88 1.94 -8.99
C ILE A 127 -7.76 2.64 -9.74
N GLY A 128 -6.59 2.02 -9.78
CA GLY A 128 -5.42 2.52 -10.50
C GLY A 128 -5.19 1.75 -11.79
N GLU A 129 -5.00 2.46 -12.90
CA GLU A 129 -4.41 1.89 -14.10
C GLU A 129 -2.90 1.82 -13.95
N VAL A 130 -2.36 0.61 -14.11
CA VAL A 130 -0.94 0.34 -13.93
C VAL A 130 -0.17 0.83 -15.15
N THR A 131 0.75 1.77 -14.94
CA THR A 131 1.59 2.33 -16.00
C THR A 131 2.91 1.59 -16.14
N ASP A 132 3.46 1.07 -15.05
CA ASP A 132 4.77 0.41 -15.03
C ASP A 132 4.94 -0.45 -13.75
N ILE A 133 5.80 -1.47 -13.80
CA ILE A 133 6.05 -2.42 -12.71
C ILE A 133 7.55 -2.79 -12.67
N SER A 134 8.13 -2.86 -11.48
CA SER A 134 9.38 -3.61 -11.23
C SER A 134 9.15 -4.72 -10.22
N VAL A 135 9.80 -5.86 -10.42
CA VAL A 135 9.69 -7.06 -9.58
C VAL A 135 11.08 -7.59 -9.25
N LYS A 136 11.24 -8.14 -8.04
CA LYS A 136 12.44 -8.79 -7.54
C LYS A 136 12.04 -10.10 -6.83
N ASP A 137 12.99 -11.03 -6.72
CA ASP A 137 12.82 -12.22 -5.90
C ASP A 137 12.91 -11.87 -4.41
N GLY A 138 12.19 -12.61 -3.57
CA GLY A 138 12.23 -12.46 -2.11
C GLY A 138 10.98 -12.97 -1.40
N ASP A 139 11.08 -13.11 -0.09
CA ASP A 139 9.95 -13.52 0.76
C ASP A 139 9.14 -12.30 1.22
N PRO A 140 7.80 -12.32 1.11
CA PRO A 140 6.95 -11.21 1.50
C PRO A 140 6.84 -11.04 3.01
N LEU A 141 6.72 -9.79 3.44
CA LEU A 141 6.16 -9.49 4.76
C LEU A 141 4.68 -9.82 4.74
N THR A 142 4.24 -10.64 5.68
CA THR A 142 2.83 -11.05 5.78
C THR A 142 2.21 -10.55 7.07
N PHE A 143 0.90 -10.29 7.02
CA PHE A 143 0.12 -9.83 8.16
C PHE A 143 -1.12 -10.71 8.35
N PHE A 144 -1.27 -11.25 9.55
CA PHE A 144 -2.35 -12.17 9.91
C PHE A 144 -2.67 -12.02 11.41
N GLU A 145 -3.96 -11.89 11.74
CA GLU A 145 -4.46 -11.73 13.11
C GLU A 145 -3.79 -10.59 13.90
N GLY A 146 -3.51 -9.47 13.23
CA GLY A 146 -2.89 -8.30 13.87
C GLY A 146 -1.39 -8.46 14.13
N LYS A 147 -0.73 -9.47 13.54
CA LYS A 147 0.69 -9.75 13.75
C LYS A 147 1.41 -9.95 12.41
N TYR A 148 2.67 -9.51 12.37
CA TYR A 148 3.58 -9.87 11.29
C TYR A 148 3.92 -11.36 11.34
N ARG A 149 4.03 -11.98 10.17
CA ARG A 149 4.34 -13.40 9.97
C ARG A 149 5.32 -13.55 8.79
N ASN A 150 5.95 -14.71 8.72
CA ASN A 150 6.77 -15.14 7.58
C ASN A 150 6.11 -16.34 6.92
N LEU A 151 6.29 -16.47 5.60
CA LEU A 151 5.93 -17.70 4.89
C LEU A 151 6.86 -18.84 5.29
N VAL A 152 6.33 -20.06 5.24
CA VAL A 152 7.11 -21.30 5.35
C VAL A 152 6.96 -22.07 4.04
N ASN A 153 8.06 -22.61 3.53
CA ASN A 153 7.99 -23.57 2.42
C ASN A 153 7.41 -24.88 2.96
N LEU A 154 6.39 -25.41 2.29
CA LEU A 154 5.77 -26.68 2.60
C LEU A 154 6.49 -27.84 1.91
#